data_AF-A0A4Y2SM07-F1
#
_entry.id   AF-A0A4Y2SM07-F1
#
_cell.length_a   1.000
_cell.length_b   1.000
_cell.length_c   1.000
_cell.angle_alpha   90.00
_cell.angle_beta   90.00
_cell.angle_gamma   90.00
#
_symmetry.space_group_name_H-M   'P 1'
#
loop_
_entity.id
_entity.type
_entity.pdbx_description
1 polymer ?
#
loop_
_entity_poly.entity_id
_entity_poly.type
_entity_poly.pdbx_seq_one_letter_code
_entity_poly.pdbx_strand_id
1 'polypeptide(L)'
;CNYEGIHFCHESYEQPSPPSIIHPALFNLEDKISQGRQGPSNRTPIEVNTDGSKINDQTGSAFCAITNETVTKTWKAKLSTANTMSQAEMLALKA
;
A
#
# COMPACT_ATOMS: atom_id res chain seq x y z
N CYS A 1 9.67 -17.61 -32.66
CA CYS A 1 8.69 -16.87 -31.85
C CYS A 1 8.89 -15.39 -32.12
N ASN A 2 8.04 -14.79 -32.94
CA ASN A 2 8.11 -13.36 -33.23
C ASN A 2 7.53 -12.61 -32.03
N TYR A 3 8.39 -11.94 -31.27
CA TYR A 3 7.95 -10.97 -30.27
C TYR A 3 7.61 -9.70 -31.06
N GLU A 4 6.36 -9.59 -31.53
CA GLU A 4 5.84 -8.31 -31.97
C GLU A 4 5.77 -7.42 -30.72
N GLY A 5 6.70 -6.47 -30.64
CA GLY A 5 6.75 -5.51 -29.55
C GLY A 5 5.46 -4.70 -29.57
N ILE A 6 4.59 -4.93 -28.59
CA ILE A 6 3.38 -4.13 -28.42
C ILE A 6 3.86 -2.71 -28.11
N HIS A 7 3.72 -1.81 -29.08
CA HIS A 7 4.12 -0.42 -28.94
C HIS A 7 3.08 0.29 -28.08
N PHE A 8 3.34 0.36 -26.78
CA PHE A 8 2.48 1.12 -25.86
C PHE A 8 2.58 2.61 -26.21
N CYS A 9 1.46 3.20 -26.64
CA CYS A 9 1.36 4.63 -26.90
C CYS A 9 1.03 5.36 -25.59
N HIS A 10 1.27 6.67 -25.56
CA HIS A 10 0.97 7.50 -24.37
C HIS A 10 -0.48 7.35 -23.89
N GLU A 11 -1.42 7.15 -24.81
CA GLU A 11 -2.86 6.94 -24.52
C GLU A 11 -3.18 5.57 -23.91
N SER A 12 -2.24 4.62 -23.93
CA SER A 12 -2.39 3.31 -23.32
C SER A 12 -2.24 3.35 -21.79
N TYR A 13 -1.78 4.47 -21.23
CA TYR A 13 -1.66 4.68 -19.79
C TYR A 13 -2.87 5.46 -19.28
N GLU A 14 -3.42 5.05 -18.15
CA GLU A 14 -4.44 5.83 -17.46
C GLU A 14 -3.90 7.22 -17.12
N GLN A 15 -4.73 8.25 -17.33
CA GLN A 15 -4.36 9.60 -16.95
C GLN A 15 -4.18 9.69 -15.42
N PRO A 16 -3.14 10.38 -14.93
CA PRO A 16 -2.95 10.55 -13.50
C PRO A 16 -4.21 11.16 -12.88
N SER A 17 -4.69 10.56 -11.80
CA SER A 17 -5.75 11.20 -11.01
C SER A 17 -5.27 12.57 -10.55
N PRO A 18 -6.16 13.59 -10.49
CA PRO A 18 -5.80 14.90 -9.97
C PRO A 18 -5.10 14.75 -8.61
N PRO A 19 -4.02 15.50 -8.35
CA PRO A 19 -3.30 15.39 -7.09
C PRO A 19 -4.30 15.60 -5.95
N SER A 20 -4.45 14.57 -5.11
CA SER A 20 -5.21 14.72 -3.88
C SER A 20 -4.53 15.82 -3.06
N ILE A 21 -5.25 16.91 -2.79
CA ILE A 21 -4.76 18.07 -2.02
C ILE A 21 -4.51 17.68 -0.55
N ILE A 22 -4.93 16.48 -0.14
CA ILE A 22 -4.59 15.90 1.15
C ILE A 22 -3.13 15.47 1.09
N HIS A 23 -2.24 16.38 1.51
CA HIS A 23 -0.83 16.09 1.70
C HIS A 23 -0.69 14.82 2.54
N PRO A 24 0.16 13.83 2.17
CA PRO A 24 0.35 12.60 2.95
C PRO A 24 0.66 12.84 4.43
N ALA A 25 1.22 14.02 4.76
CA ALA A 25 1.47 14.50 6.11
C ALA A 25 0.21 14.76 6.96
N LEU A 26 -0.99 14.82 6.38
CA LEU A 26 -2.27 14.95 7.11
C LEU A 26 -2.79 13.62 7.65
N PHE A 27 -2.19 12.49 7.23
CA PHE A 27 -2.35 11.25 7.97
C PHE A 27 -1.42 11.31 9.18
N ASN A 28 -1.97 11.66 10.35
CA ASN A 28 -1.27 11.54 11.64
C ASN A 28 -0.92 10.05 11.86
N LEU A 29 0.24 9.66 11.36
CA LEU A 29 0.85 8.34 11.50
C LEU A 29 1.96 8.35 12.56
N GLU A 30 2.24 9.51 13.19
CA GLU A 30 3.31 9.67 14.18
C GLU A 30 3.16 8.72 15.38
N ASP A 31 1.93 8.35 15.75
CA ASP A 31 1.67 7.39 16.83
C ASP A 31 1.72 5.91 16.39
N LYS A 32 1.79 5.63 15.07
CA LYS A 32 1.64 4.29 14.49
C LYS A 32 2.80 3.83 13.61
N ILE A 33 3.60 4.76 13.07
CA ILE A 33 4.81 4.46 12.29
C ILE A 33 5.99 5.08 13.03
N SER A 34 6.81 4.23 13.63
CA SER A 34 8.14 4.63 14.09
C SER A 34 9.05 4.75 12.88
N GLN A 35 9.29 5.97 12.40
CA GLN A 35 10.43 6.23 11.53
C GLN A 35 11.67 6.26 12.42
N GLY A 36 12.50 5.23 12.32
CA GLY A 36 13.60 4.98 13.24
C GLY A 36 14.49 6.21 13.50
N ARG A 37 14.30 6.85 14.64
CA ARG A 37 15.44 7.22 15.50
C ARG A 37 15.41 6.28 16.68
N GLN A 38 16.26 5.26 16.57
CA GLN A 38 16.44 4.21 17.56
C GLN A 38 16.86 4.83 18.90
N GLY A 39 15.89 5.09 19.79
CA GLY A 39 16.15 5.08 21.22
C GLY A 39 16.21 3.62 21.71
N PRO A 40 16.77 3.34 22.90
CA PRO A 40 16.79 1.99 23.45
C PRO A 40 15.35 1.54 23.75
N SER A 41 14.74 0.86 22.79
CA SER A 41 13.43 0.24 22.94
C SER A 41 13.63 -1.23 23.24
N ASN A 42 13.12 -1.71 24.38
CA ASN A 42 13.08 -3.14 24.72
C ASN A 42 12.06 -3.92 23.88
N ARG A 43 11.36 -3.27 22.93
CA ARG A 43 10.39 -3.92 22.06
C ARG A 43 11.11 -4.50 20.85
N THR A 44 10.78 -5.75 20.53
CA THR A 44 11.17 -6.35 19.26
C THR A 44 10.63 -5.49 18.12
N PRO A 45 11.47 -5.07 17.15
CA PRO A 45 11.02 -4.34 15.99
C PRO A 45 9.94 -5.13 15.24
N ILE A 46 8.82 -4.46 14.94
CA ILE A 46 7.78 -4.99 14.07
C ILE A 46 7.86 -4.23 12.76
N GLU A 47 8.15 -4.95 11.68
CA GLU A 47 8.07 -4.41 10.34
C GLU A 47 6.65 -4.62 9.81
N VAL A 48 6.03 -3.54 9.33
CA VAL A 48 4.68 -3.58 8.76
C VAL A 48 4.76 -3.24 7.29
N ASN A 49 4.28 -4.17 6.47
CA ASN A 49 4.19 -4.03 5.03
C ASN A 49 2.72 -3.99 4.61
N THR A 50 2.37 -3.05 3.74
CA THR A 50 1.02 -2.91 3.19
C THR A 50 1.07 -2.80 1.69
N ASP A 51 0.06 -3.36 1.04
CA ASP A 51 -0.11 -3.29 -0.40
C ASP A 51 -1.56 -2.95 -0.73
N GLY A 52 -1.75 -2.08 -1.73
CA GLY A 52 -3.03 -1.77 -2.32
C GLY A 52 -2.95 -2.01 -3.81
N SER A 53 -3.92 -2.73 -4.35
CA SER A 53 -3.97 -3.06 -5.77
C SER A 53 -5.29 -2.57 -6.37
N LYS A 54 -5.23 -2.12 -7.62
CA LYS A 54 -6.41 -1.76 -8.40
C LYS A 54 -6.28 -2.31 -9.81
N ILE A 55 -7.33 -2.98 -10.26
CA ILE A 55 -7.60 -3.31 -11.65
C ILE A 55 -8.99 -2.79 -12.02
N ASN A 56 -9.35 -2.80 -13.30
CA ASN A 56 -10.57 -2.17 -13.82
C ASN A 56 -11.85 -2.53 -13.04
N ASP A 57 -11.97 -3.78 -12.61
CA ASP A 57 -13.17 -4.34 -11.99
C ASP A 57 -12.96 -4.72 -10.51
N GLN A 58 -11.77 -4.54 -9.94
CA GLN A 58 -11.45 -5.00 -8.59
C GLN A 58 -10.46 -4.09 -7.87
N THR A 59 -10.56 -4.03 -6.56
CA THR A 59 -9.61 -3.34 -5.70
C THR A 59 -9.30 -4.23 -4.52
N GLY A 60 -8.02 -4.37 -4.19
CA GLY A 60 -7.53 -5.27 -3.17
C GLY A 60 -6.66 -4.51 -2.17
N SER A 61 -6.67 -4.98 -0.92
CA SER A 61 -5.81 -4.50 0.15
C SER A 61 -5.17 -5.69 0.84
N ALA A 62 -3.89 -5.57 1.20
CA ALA A 62 -3.15 -6.59 1.90
C ALA A 62 -2.23 -5.98 2.96
N PHE A 63 -2.01 -6.75 4.02
CA PHE A 63 -1.19 -6.38 5.17
C PHE A 63 -0.33 -7.57 5.59
N CYS A 64 0.89 -7.28 6.03
CA CYS A 64 1.79 -8.22 6.65
C CYS A 64 2.55 -7.54 7.79
N ALA A 65 2.60 -8.18 8.96
CA ALA A 65 3.50 -7.81 10.04
C ALA A 65 4.56 -8.90 10.22
N ILE A 66 5.82 -8.48 10.25
CA ILE A 66 6.99 -9.34 10.39
C ILE A 66 7.66 -8.98 11.72
N THR A 67 8.05 -9.99 12.47
CA THR A 67 8.79 -9.83 13.73
C THR A 67 9.86 -10.92 13.76
N ASN A 68 11.12 -10.56 13.99
CA ASN A 68 12.24 -11.51 13.92
C ASN A 68 12.21 -12.34 12.62
N GLU A 69 12.06 -11.67 11.48
CA GLU A 69 12.04 -12.31 10.14
C GLU A 69 10.89 -13.32 9.92
N THR A 70 9.94 -13.41 10.86
CA THR A 70 8.78 -14.31 10.76
C THR A 70 7.49 -13.50 10.62
N VAL A 71 6.63 -13.91 9.68
CA VAL A 71 5.30 -13.31 9.51
C VAL A 71 4.44 -13.67 10.72
N THR A 72 4.04 -12.68 11.51
CA THR A 72 3.23 -12.87 12.72
C THR A 72 1.76 -12.54 12.50
N LYS A 73 1.45 -11.65 11.56
CA LYS A 73 0.08 -11.32 11.17
C LYS A 73 0.01 -11.06 9.68
N THR A 74 -1.06 -11.53 9.05
CA THR A 74 -1.36 -11.21 7.65
C THR A 74 -2.86 -11.17 7.43
N TRP A 75 -3.30 -10.34 6.50
CA TRP A 75 -4.62 -10.43 5.93
C TRP A 75 -4.65 -9.85 4.52
N LYS A 76 -5.69 -10.23 3.78
CA LYS A 76 -6.02 -9.71 2.44
C LYS A 76 -7.53 -9.53 2.34
N ALA A 77 -7.96 -8.43 1.76
CA ALA A 77 -9.38 -8.13 1.56
C ALA A 77 -9.64 -7.64 0.14
N LYS A 78 -10.77 -8.06 -0.42
CA LYS A 78 -11.35 -7.42 -1.60
C LYS A 78 -12.18 -6.23 -1.13
N LEU A 79 -11.89 -5.07 -1.69
CA LEU A 79 -12.59 -3.82 -1.39
C LEU A 79 -13.62 -3.50 -2.47
N SER A 80 -14.38 -2.44 -2.25
CA SER A 80 -15.27 -1.90 -3.28
C SER A 80 -14.43 -1.43 -4.47
N THR A 81 -14.93 -1.63 -5.68
CA THR A 81 -14.32 -1.11 -6.92
C THR A 81 -14.24 0.42 -6.94
N ALA A 82 -15.06 1.08 -6.12
CA ALA A 82 -15.00 2.52 -5.91
C ALA A 82 -13.75 2.99 -5.14
N ASN A 83 -13.05 2.08 -4.44
CA ASN A 83 -11.84 2.44 -3.73
C ASN A 83 -10.67 2.67 -4.70
N THR A 84 -9.84 3.67 -4.39
CA THR A 84 -8.58 3.90 -5.12
C THR A 84 -7.48 2.98 -4.56
N MET A 85 -6.40 2.80 -5.32
CA MET A 85 -5.21 2.05 -4.87
C MET A 85 -4.67 2.62 -3.55
N SER A 86 -4.53 3.95 -3.46
CA SER A 86 -4.06 4.62 -2.23
C SER A 86 -5.03 4.46 -1.05
N GLN A 87 -6.35 4.46 -1.28
CA GLN A 87 -7.31 4.14 -0.23
C GLN A 87 -7.17 2.69 0.24
N ALA A 88 -6.87 1.77 -0.66
CA ALA A 88 -6.65 0.36 -0.33
C ALA A 88 -5.40 0.14 0.51
N GLU A 89 -4.29 0.83 0.19
CA GLU A 89 -3.08 0.86 1.02
C GLU A 89 -3.39 1.39 2.42
N MET A 90 -4.14 2.51 2.51
CA MET A 90 -4.45 3.07 3.81
C MET A 90 -5.42 2.24 4.64
N LEU A 91 -6.33 1.52 4.00
CA LEU A 91 -7.22 0.57 4.67
C LEU A 91 -6.46 -0.65 5.20
N ALA A 92 -5.29 -0.98 4.62
CA ALA A 92 -4.42 -2.05 5.09
C ALA A 92 -3.92 -1.81 6.54
N LEU A 93 -3.82 -0.54 6.96
CA LEU A 93 -3.33 -0.15 8.29
C LEU A 93 -4.43 -0.04 9.36
N LYS A 94 -5.71 -0.17 8.98
CA LYS A 94 -6.85 -0.02 9.91
C LYS A 94 -7.33 -1.32 10.55
N ALA A 95 -6.67 -2.44 10.27
CA ALA A 95 -7.03 -3.76 10.78
C ALA A 95 -6.57 -4.04 12.21
#